data_AF-A0A6N9NY40-F1
#
_entry.id   AF-A0A6N9NY40-F1
#
_cell.length_a   1.000
_cell.length_b   1.000
_cell.length_c   1.000
_cell.angle_alpha   90.00
_cell.angle_beta   90.00
_cell.angle_gamma   90.00
#
_symmetry.space_group_name_H-M   'P 1'
#
loop_
_entity.id
_entity.type
_entity.pdbx_description
1 polymer ?
#
loop_
_entity_poly.entity_id
_entity_poly.type
_entity_poly.pdbx_seq_one_letter_code
_entity_poly.pdbx_strand_id
1 'polypeptide(L)' 'MDHPLLTEDIGVYFLDMDTAVNEQINLNEDGSFSIFINARLNWERQMIAYYHALKHILNNDFNKTCADDIENAM' A
#
# COMPACT_ATOMS: atom_id res chain seq x y z
N MET A 1 4.87 -16.79 14.89
CA MET A 1 3.65 -16.92 14.05
C MET A 1 3.22 -15.49 13.82
N ASP A 2 3.98 -14.80 12.99
CA ASP A 2 3.97 -13.35 12.89
C ASP A 2 3.27 -13.02 11.58
N HIS A 3 1.97 -12.77 11.69
CA HIS A 3 1.14 -12.42 10.56
C HIS A 3 1.16 -10.89 10.44
N PRO A 4 1.92 -10.30 9.51
CA PRO A 4 2.16 -8.84 9.46
C PRO A 4 0.88 -8.01 9.26
N LEU A 5 -0.22 -8.64 8.81
CA LEU A 5 -1.54 -7.98 8.70
C LEU A 5 -2.33 -7.89 10.01
N LEU A 6 -1.86 -8.53 11.10
CA LEU A 6 -2.50 -8.53 12.42
C LEU A 6 -1.62 -7.85 13.48
N THR A 7 -0.51 -7.24 13.06
CA THR A 7 0.41 -6.49 13.92
C THR A 7 0.11 -5.01 13.86
N GLU A 8 0.36 -4.27 14.94
CA GLU A 8 0.23 -2.80 15.01
C GLU A 8 1.25 -2.07 14.11
N ASP A 9 2.05 -2.81 13.36
CA ASP A 9 3.06 -2.38 12.41
C ASP A 9 2.51 -1.83 11.08
N ILE A 10 1.19 -1.70 10.88
CA ILE A 10 0.65 -1.11 9.64
C ILE A 10 -0.07 0.21 9.94
N GLY A 11 0.52 1.32 9.49
CA GLY A 11 -0.12 2.63 9.48
C GLY A 11 -0.79 2.93 8.14
N VAL A 12 -2.04 3.41 8.15
CA VAL A 12 -2.77 3.82 6.94
C VAL A 12 -3.07 5.31 7.01
N TYR A 13 -2.67 6.05 5.97
CA TYR A 13 -2.78 7.50 5.91
C TYR A 13 -3.43 7.92 4.58
N PHE A 14 -4.36 8.87 4.66
CA PHE A 14 -4.98 9.48 3.49
C PHE A 14 -4.32 10.84 3.24
N LEU A 15 -3.75 11.03 2.04
CA LEU A 15 -3.04 12.24 1.66
C LEU A 15 -3.57 12.79 0.35
N ASP A 16 -3.54 14.11 0.16
CA ASP A 16 -3.77 14.72 -1.16
C ASP A 16 -2.51 14.49 -2.00
N MET A 17 -2.58 13.49 -2.88
CA MET A 17 -1.49 13.09 -3.76
C MET A 17 -1.81 13.50 -5.20
N ASP A 18 -0.79 13.50 -6.06
CA ASP A 18 -0.99 13.75 -7.48
C ASP A 18 -1.99 12.74 -8.07
N THR A 19 -2.80 13.17 -9.03
CA THR A 19 -3.84 12.34 -9.66
C THR A 19 -3.31 11.09 -10.37
N ALA A 20 -2.01 11.05 -10.68
CA ALA A 20 -1.38 9.88 -11.27
C ALA A 20 -1.07 8.75 -10.25
N VAL A 21 -1.13 9.03 -8.94
CA VAL A 21 -0.77 8.07 -7.89
C VAL A 21 -2.00 7.69 -7.07
N ASN A 22 -2.28 6.39 -7.01
CA ASN A 22 -3.41 5.85 -6.26
C ASN A 22 -3.01 5.48 -4.82
N GLU A 23 -1.87 4.81 -4.67
CA GLU A 23 -1.28 4.43 -3.39
C GLU A 23 0.23 4.49 -3.39
N GLN A 24 0.82 4.51 -2.20
CA GLN A 24 2.24 4.31 -1.99
C GLN A 24 2.46 3.51 -0.71
N ILE A 25 3.41 2.58 -0.74
CA ILE A 25 3.78 1.76 0.42
C ILE A 25 5.23 2.06 0.77
N ASN A 26 5.50 2.27 2.05
CA ASN A 26 6.85 2.43 2.57
C ASN A 26 7.10 1.41 3.67
N LEU A 27 8.23 0.70 3.59
CA LEU A 27 8.78 -0.10 4.67
C LEU A 27 9.65 0.83 5.53
N ASN A 28 9.28 1.01 6.79
CA ASN A 28 9.99 1.83 7.75
C ASN A 28 11.22 1.09 8.27
N GLU A 29 12.19 1.85 8.78
CA GLU A 29 13.44 1.30 9.35
C GLU A 29 13.19 0.39 10.57
N ASP A 30 12.08 0.61 11.28
CA ASP A 30 11.64 -0.19 12.44
C ASP A 30 10.99 -1.54 12.06
N GLY A 31 10.72 -1.76 10.76
CA GLY A 31 10.04 -2.96 10.26
C GLY A 31 8.54 -2.81 10.02
N SER A 32 7.97 -1.65 10.39
CA SER A 32 6.57 -1.30 10.12
C SER A 32 6.33 -0.87 8.68
N PHE A 33 5.08 -0.97 8.23
CA PHE A 33 4.61 -0.52 6.93
C PHE A 33 3.76 0.75 7.06
N SER A 34 3.97 1.69 6.16
CA SER A 34 3.12 2.87 6.00
C SER A 34 2.48 2.86 4.62
N ILE A 35 1.16 2.77 4.61
CA ILE A 35 0.32 2.80 3.41
C ILE A 35 -0.25 4.20 3.28
N PHE A 36 0.02 4.83 2.14
CA PHE A 36 -0.52 6.13 1.77
C PHE A 36 -1.54 5.92 0.66
N ILE A 37 -2.75 6.42 0.84
CA ILE A 37 -3.84 6.33 -0.14
C ILE A 37 -4.22 7.74 -0.57
N ASN A 38 -4.40 7.93 -1.88
CA ASN A 38 -4.81 9.22 -2.40
C ASN A 38 -6.23 9.58 -1.95
N ALA A 39 -6.34 10.61 -1.11
CA ALA A 39 -7.59 11.10 -0.53
C ALA A 39 -8.56 11.64 -1.59
N ARG A 40 -8.07 11.98 -2.79
CA ARG A 40 -8.89 12.48 -3.91
C ARG A 40 -9.66 11.38 -4.62
N LEU A 41 -9.28 10.11 -4.41
CA LEU A 41 -10.02 8.97 -4.95
C LEU A 41 -11.39 8.86 -4.29
N ASN A 42 -12.36 8.31 -5.03
CA ASN A 42 -13.63 7.92 -4.42
C ASN A 42 -13.43 6.73 -3.48
N TRP A 43 -14.41 6.49 -2.61
CA TRP A 43 -14.38 5.42 -1.61
C TRP A 43 -14.04 4.04 -2.19
N GLU A 44 -14.64 3.66 -3.32
CA GLU A 44 -14.42 2.35 -3.94
C GLU A 44 -12.96 2.19 -4.39
N ARG A 45 -12.40 3.22 -5.01
CA ARG A 45 -11.00 3.23 -5.44
C ARG A 45 -10.03 3.27 -4.26
N GLN A 46 -10.35 3.99 -3.19
CA GLN A 46 -9.57 3.95 -1.96
C GLN A 46 -9.53 2.54 -1.35
N MET A 47 -10.65 1.82 -1.37
CA MET A 47 -10.72 0.43 -0.91
C MET A 47 -9.90 -0.52 -1.79
N ILE A 48 -9.92 -0.33 -3.12
CA ILE A 48 -9.09 -1.10 -4.06
C ILE A 48 -7.60 -0.85 -3.80
N ALA A 49 -7.21 0.41 -3.69
CA ALA A 49 -5.84 0.84 -3.40
C ALA A 49 -5.34 0.28 -2.05
N TYR A 50 -6.18 0.30 -1.02
CA TYR A 50 -5.87 -0.32 0.27
C TYR A 50 -5.66 -1.83 0.15
N TYR A 51 -6.55 -2.53 -0.56
CA TYR A 51 -6.45 -3.96 -0.77
C TYR A 51 -5.19 -4.35 -1.57
N HIS A 52 -4.86 -3.57 -2.60
CA HIS A 52 -3.60 -3.69 -3.34
C HIS A 52 -2.40 -3.55 -2.41
N ALA A 53 -2.38 -2.51 -1.57
CA ALA A 53 -1.29 -2.29 -0.62
C ALA A 53 -1.09 -3.47 0.35
N LEU A 54 -2.18 -4.02 0.91
CA LEU A 54 -2.09 -5.20 1.78
C LEU A 54 -1.57 -6.43 1.05
N LYS A 55 -1.96 -6.63 -0.21
CA LYS A 55 -1.47 -7.75 -1.04
C LYS A 55 0.03 -7.64 -1.29
N HIS A 56 0.55 -6.43 -1.52
CA HIS A 56 1.99 -6.19 -1.66
C HIS A 56 2.75 -6.51 -0.36
N ILE A 57 2.19 -6.13 0.80
CA ILE A 57 2.77 -6.45 2.12
C ILE A 57 2.81 -7.96 2.33
N LEU A 58 1.70 -8.65 2.05
CA LEU A 58 1.57 -10.10 2.26
C LEU A 58 2.50 -10.91 1.33
N ASN A 59 2.62 -10.50 0.07
CA ASN A 59 3.46 -11.19 -0.91
C ASN A 59 4.96 -10.85 -0.77
N ASN A 60 5.31 -9.96 0.16
CA ASN A 60 6.68 -9.49 0.38
C ASN A 60 7.33 -8.97 -0.92
N ASP A 61 6.54 -8.28 -1.76
CA ASP A 61 6.99 -7.79 -3.08
C ASP A 61 7.96 -6.59 -3.00
N PHE A 62 8.40 -6.19 -1.81
CA PHE A 62 9.39 -5.12 -1.56
C PHE A 62 10.78 -5.40 -2.17
N ASN A 63 11.03 -6.62 -2.63
CA ASN A 63 12.29 -7.01 -3.28
C ASN A 63 12.25 -6.89 -4.82
N LYS A 64 11.13 -6.45 -5.41
CA LYS A 64 11.02 -6.21 -6.86
C LYS A 64 10.93 -4.72 -7.13
N THR A 65 11.96 -4.23 -7.81
CA THR A 65 12.22 -2.84 -8.20
C THR A 65 11.21 -2.22 -9.19
N CYS A 66 10.00 -2.75 -9.32
CA CYS A 66 8.98 -2.25 -10.24
C CYS A 66 7.60 -2.32 -9.60
N ALA A 67 7.19 -1.27 -8.90
CA ALA A 67 5.80 -1.05 -8.52
C ALA A 67 4.89 -0.92 -9.76
N ASP A 68 5.43 -0.39 -10.87
CA ASP A 68 4.76 -0.16 -12.16
C ASP A 68 4.26 -1.45 -12.85
N ASP A 69 4.99 -2.56 -12.74
CA ASP A 69 4.65 -3.80 -13.48
C ASP A 69 3.45 -4.57 -12.88
N ILE A 70 3.05 -4.25 -11.64
CA ILE A 70 1.98 -4.96 -10.91
C ILE A 70 0.68 -4.15 -10.90
N GLU A 71 0.72 -2.83 -11.11
CA GLU A 71 -0.47 -1.97 -11.22
C GLU A 71 -1.39 -2.37 -12.40
N ASN A 72 -0.89 -3.15 -13.35
CA ASN A 72 -1.63 -3.62 -14.53
C ASN A 72 -2.23 -5.03 -14.37
N ALA A 73 -2.16 -5.64 -13.19
CA ALA A 73 -2.80 -6.93 -12.91
C ALA A 73 -4.26 -6.74 -12.46
N MET A 74 -5.08 -6.13 -13.32
CA MET A 74 -6.55 -6.12 -13.19
C MET A 74 -7.23 -6.46 -14.52
#